data_AF-A0A7S0EDX5-F1
#
_entry.id   AF-A0A7S0EDX5-F1
#
_cell.length_a   1.000
_cell.length_b   1.000
_cell.length_c   1.000
_cell.angle_alpha   90.00
_cell.angle_beta   90.00
_cell.angle_gamma   90.00
#
_symmetry.space_group_name_H-M   'P 1'
#
loop_
_entity.id
_entity.type
_entity.pdbx_description
1 polymer ?
#
loop_
_entity_poly.entity_id
_entity_poly.type
_entity_poly.pdbx_seq_one_letter_code
_entity_poly.pdbx_strand_id
1 'polypeptide(L)'
;ASSISTDSSAASSTRTTMVQGLWLIPFLALPHVFYLWLWTNASAWIATTGSVTRLLGGKWPADKAAQGDQACKYMATMAHLIKVIQATGVVAWFLVYSPAALTPSGLLAMPVWRLVLGATMGLLGQSLNAGIYAAIGRNGVYYGNCFGAPLGPWCSGFPFNIPGVVGRHPQYSGVLLSLWGGVLLTADDAATAAGFPQFAVLWSIFYVLTGIQEQTESKDRGAASKAQ
;
A
#
# COMPACT_ATOMS: atom_id res chain seq x y z
N ALA A 1 -47.45 23.63 13.62
CA ALA A 1 -46.34 23.78 12.65
C ALA A 1 -45.03 23.83 13.43
N SER A 2 -44.35 22.70 13.60
CA SER A 2 -42.98 22.66 14.15
C SER A 2 -42.30 21.34 13.80
N SER A 3 -41.49 21.33 12.73
CA SER A 3 -40.62 20.18 12.40
C SER A 3 -39.55 20.53 11.35
N ILE A 4 -38.91 21.70 11.40
CA ILE A 4 -37.91 22.11 10.37
C ILE A 4 -36.51 22.43 10.96
N SER A 5 -36.30 22.42 12.28
CA SER A 5 -35.02 22.92 12.85
C SER A 5 -33.93 21.88 13.15
N THR A 6 -34.15 20.59 12.92
CA THR A 6 -33.20 19.52 13.30
C THR A 6 -32.23 19.08 12.20
N ASP A 7 -32.59 19.23 10.92
CA ASP A 7 -31.77 18.70 9.81
C ASP A 7 -30.53 19.55 9.49
N SER A 8 -30.58 20.86 9.74
CA SER A 8 -29.48 21.78 9.42
C SER A 8 -28.28 21.62 10.36
N SER A 9 -28.50 21.27 11.63
CA SER A 9 -27.42 21.10 12.60
C SER A 9 -26.67 19.78 12.42
N ALA A 10 -27.39 18.69 12.12
CA ALA A 10 -26.80 17.38 11.86
C ALA A 10 -25.95 17.36 10.57
N ALA A 11 -26.45 18.01 9.51
CA ALA A 11 -25.71 18.14 8.25
C ALA A 11 -24.46 19.02 8.40
N SER A 12 -24.52 20.07 9.23
CA SER A 12 -23.37 20.92 9.55
C SER A 12 -22.30 20.15 10.32
N SER A 13 -22.71 19.43 11.38
CA SER A 13 -21.80 18.62 12.21
C SER A 13 -21.09 17.53 11.40
N THR A 14 -21.83 16.81 10.55
CA THR A 14 -21.26 15.75 9.70
C THR A 14 -20.24 16.29 8.70
N ARG A 15 -20.53 17.45 8.09
CA ARG A 15 -19.63 18.10 7.12
C ARG A 15 -18.34 18.59 7.79
N THR A 16 -18.42 19.07 9.03
CA THR A 16 -17.24 19.48 9.81
C THR A 16 -16.33 18.29 10.13
N THR A 17 -16.88 17.13 10.53
CA THR A 17 -16.08 15.94 10.86
C THR A 17 -15.36 15.36 9.63
N MET A 18 -16.03 15.31 8.47
CA MET A 18 -15.40 14.80 7.23
C MET A 18 -14.19 15.63 6.80
N VAL A 19 -14.26 16.97 6.91
CA VAL A 19 -13.15 17.87 6.56
C VAL A 19 -11.98 17.71 7.53
N GLN A 20 -12.26 17.44 8.80
CA GLN A 20 -11.22 17.25 9.83
C GLN A 20 -10.43 15.96 9.62
N GLY A 21 -11.03 14.89 9.07
CA GLY A 21 -10.34 13.62 8.83
C GLY A 21 -9.30 13.63 7.70
N LEU A 22 -9.26 14.67 6.87
CA LEU A 22 -8.46 14.71 5.63
C LEU A 22 -6.94 14.68 5.86
N TRP A 23 -6.47 14.95 7.08
CA TRP A 23 -5.04 14.86 7.41
C TRP A 23 -4.46 13.46 7.24
N LEU A 24 -5.29 12.42 7.15
CA LEU A 24 -4.84 11.05 6.87
C LEU A 24 -4.28 10.88 5.45
N ILE A 25 -4.76 11.68 4.48
CA ILE A 25 -4.40 11.57 3.05
C ILE A 25 -2.89 11.54 2.80
N PRO A 26 -2.06 12.47 3.33
CA PRO A 26 -0.61 12.42 3.11
C PRO A 26 0.04 11.11 3.61
N PHE A 27 -0.44 10.51 4.70
CA PHE A 27 0.05 9.22 5.18
C PHE A 27 -0.33 8.08 4.22
N LEU A 28 -1.53 8.14 3.62
CA LEU A 28 -1.96 7.16 2.62
C LEU A 28 -1.18 7.29 1.31
N ALA A 29 -0.87 8.51 0.89
CA ALA A 29 -0.15 8.81 -0.34
C ALA A 29 1.36 8.52 -0.24
N LEU A 30 1.94 8.53 0.97
CA LEU A 30 3.39 8.44 1.19
C LEU A 30 4.10 7.28 0.45
N PRO A 31 3.61 6.02 0.49
CA PRO A 31 4.25 4.93 -0.25
C PRO A 31 4.22 5.18 -1.76
N HIS A 32 3.12 5.71 -2.29
CA HIS A 32 2.94 5.92 -3.73
C HIS A 32 3.84 7.04 -4.26
N VAL A 33 3.97 8.14 -3.50
CA VAL A 33 4.92 9.22 -3.83
C VAL A 33 6.36 8.69 -3.79
N PHE A 34 6.70 7.92 -2.75
CA PHE A 34 8.03 7.32 -2.63
C PHE A 34 8.34 6.34 -3.77
N TYR A 35 7.41 5.44 -4.09
CA TYR A 35 7.55 4.49 -5.18
C TYR A 35 7.64 5.17 -6.55
N LEU A 36 6.84 6.20 -6.80
CA LEU A 36 6.92 6.99 -8.03
C LEU A 36 8.29 7.66 -8.17
N TRP A 37 8.80 8.26 -7.09
CA TRP A 37 10.12 8.89 -7.08
C TRP A 37 11.23 7.86 -7.31
N LEU A 38 11.22 6.73 -6.60
CA LEU A 38 12.20 5.66 -6.76
C LEU A 38 12.23 5.11 -8.19
N TRP A 39 11.05 4.92 -8.78
CA TRP A 39 10.91 4.39 -10.12
C TRP A 39 11.53 5.33 -11.16
N THR A 40 11.28 6.63 -11.02
CA THR A 40 11.79 7.66 -11.94
C THR A 40 13.25 8.06 -11.67
N ASN A 41 13.77 7.81 -10.47
CA ASN A 41 15.09 8.26 -10.03
C ASN A 41 15.95 7.12 -9.45
N ALA A 42 15.90 5.93 -10.06
CA ALA A 42 16.60 4.75 -9.56
C ALA A 42 18.12 4.95 -9.38
N SER A 43 18.79 5.65 -10.31
CA SER A 43 20.21 5.99 -10.20
C SER A 43 20.50 6.93 -9.02
N ALA A 44 19.61 7.89 -8.76
CA ALA A 44 19.74 8.77 -7.61
C ALA A 44 19.59 7.98 -6.31
N TRP A 45 18.66 7.02 -6.25
CA TRP A 45 18.51 6.13 -5.10
C TRP A 45 19.76 5.31 -4.80
N ILE A 46 20.38 4.72 -5.83
CA ILE A 46 21.66 4.00 -5.69
C ILE A 46 22.76 4.93 -5.16
N ALA A 47 22.85 6.15 -5.69
CA ALA A 47 23.83 7.13 -5.24
C ALA A 47 23.60 7.54 -3.77
N THR A 48 22.36 7.82 -3.39
CA THR A 48 21.98 8.20 -2.02
C THR A 48 22.27 7.07 -1.04
N THR A 49 21.84 5.84 -1.34
CA THR A 49 22.09 4.67 -0.47
C THR A 49 23.59 4.35 -0.37
N GLY A 50 24.36 4.59 -1.43
CA GLY A 50 25.81 4.54 -1.40
C GLY A 50 26.44 5.55 -0.45
N SER A 51 26.00 6.81 -0.50
CA SER A 51 26.46 7.87 0.42
C SER A 51 26.09 7.57 1.87
N VAL A 52 24.85 7.13 2.12
CA VAL A 52 24.39 6.74 3.47
C VAL A 52 25.19 5.56 4.02
N THR A 53 25.45 4.54 3.21
CA THR A 53 26.26 3.38 3.63
C THR A 53 27.63 3.83 4.11
N ARG A 54 28.30 4.72 3.36
CA ARG A 54 29.62 5.25 3.73
C ARG A 54 29.56 6.14 4.97
N LEU A 55 28.52 6.97 5.10
CA LEU A 55 28.32 7.83 6.27
C LEU A 55 28.17 7.02 7.56
N LEU A 56 27.52 5.85 7.48
CA LEU A 56 27.37 4.92 8.60
C LEU A 56 28.60 4.02 8.82
N GLY A 57 29.72 4.30 8.17
CA GLY A 57 30.96 3.51 8.28
C GLY A 57 30.93 2.18 7.52
N GLY A 58 29.91 1.93 6.70
CA GLY A 58 29.78 0.73 5.89
C GLY A 58 30.57 0.79 4.58
N LYS A 59 30.88 -0.39 4.03
CA LYS A 59 31.52 -0.53 2.71
C LYS A 59 30.48 -0.67 1.62
N TRP A 60 30.45 0.28 0.68
CA TRP A 60 29.61 0.17 -0.51
C TRP A 60 30.20 -0.86 -1.49
N PRO A 61 29.40 -1.76 -2.07
CA PRO A 61 29.92 -2.76 -3.02
C PRO A 61 30.54 -2.13 -4.26
N ALA A 62 31.60 -2.74 -4.80
CA ALA A 62 32.21 -2.31 -6.06
C ALA A 62 31.44 -2.85 -7.28
N ASP A 63 30.92 -4.07 -7.18
CA ASP A 63 30.13 -4.72 -8.22
C ASP A 63 28.72 -4.12 -8.33
N LYS A 64 28.27 -3.84 -9.57
CA LYS A 64 26.98 -3.19 -9.83
C LYS A 64 25.80 -4.05 -9.38
N ALA A 65 25.86 -5.36 -9.55
CA ALA A 65 24.77 -6.24 -9.14
C ALA A 65 24.63 -6.27 -7.61
N ALA A 66 25.76 -6.30 -6.89
CA ALA A 66 25.79 -6.18 -5.43
C ALA A 66 25.33 -4.79 -4.94
N GLN A 67 25.62 -3.71 -5.67
CA GLN A 67 25.06 -2.38 -5.38
C GLN A 67 23.54 -2.37 -5.53
N GLY A 68 23.01 -2.96 -6.60
CA GLY A 68 21.58 -3.11 -6.81
C GLY A 68 20.90 -3.91 -5.70
N ASP A 69 21.50 -5.04 -5.30
CA ASP A 69 21.02 -5.84 -4.16
C ASP A 69 20.96 -5.02 -2.87
N GLN A 70 22.02 -4.25 -2.59
CA GLN A 70 22.08 -3.40 -1.41
C GLN A 70 21.02 -2.28 -1.47
N ALA A 71 20.80 -1.66 -2.62
CA ALA A 71 19.74 -0.68 -2.81
C ALA A 71 18.33 -1.27 -2.58
N CYS A 72 18.10 -2.54 -2.97
CA CYS A 72 16.87 -3.27 -2.64
C CYS A 72 16.69 -3.44 -1.13
N LYS A 73 17.77 -3.68 -0.36
CA LYS A 73 17.71 -3.77 1.11
C LYS A 73 17.25 -2.46 1.73
N TYR A 74 17.86 -1.36 1.31
CA TYR A 74 17.46 -0.03 1.77
C TYR A 74 16.01 0.28 1.41
N MET A 75 15.58 -0.08 0.19
CA MET A 75 14.18 0.11 -0.23
C MET A 75 13.23 -0.73 0.63
N ALA A 76 13.58 -1.98 0.92
CA ALA A 76 12.79 -2.84 1.80
C ALA A 76 12.64 -2.21 3.19
N THR A 77 13.73 -1.77 3.80
CA THR A 77 13.71 -1.09 5.11
C THR A 77 12.86 0.18 5.07
N MET A 78 13.02 1.01 4.05
CA MET A 78 12.23 2.24 3.89
C MET A 78 10.74 1.95 3.70
N ALA A 79 10.40 0.93 2.92
CA ALA A 79 9.01 0.51 2.72
C ALA A 79 8.37 0.07 4.05
N HIS A 80 9.08 -0.69 4.89
CA HIS A 80 8.58 -1.05 6.23
C HIS A 80 8.40 0.19 7.12
N LEU A 81 9.37 1.11 7.12
CA LEU A 81 9.27 2.36 7.89
C LEU A 81 8.05 3.19 7.45
N ILE A 82 7.88 3.38 6.14
CA ILE A 82 6.72 4.06 5.56
C ILE A 82 5.42 3.34 5.96
N LYS A 83 5.40 2.01 5.96
CA LYS A 83 4.21 1.24 6.37
C LYS A 83 3.90 1.38 7.86
N VAL A 84 4.91 1.47 8.73
CA VAL A 84 4.69 1.79 10.15
C VAL A 84 4.11 3.20 10.30
N ILE A 85 4.67 4.20 9.62
CA ILE A 85 4.15 5.57 9.64
C ILE A 85 2.69 5.61 9.16
N GLN A 86 2.39 4.91 8.05
CA GLN A 86 1.05 4.81 7.50
C GLN A 86 0.08 4.10 8.45
N ALA A 87 0.48 2.97 9.05
CA ALA A 87 -0.34 2.24 10.01
C ALA A 87 -0.62 3.08 11.26
N THR A 88 0.40 3.75 11.81
CA THR A 88 0.23 4.68 12.94
C THR A 88 -0.71 5.82 12.58
N GLY A 89 -0.63 6.38 11.37
CA GLY A 89 -1.56 7.40 10.89
C GLY A 89 -3.01 6.91 10.87
N VAL A 90 -3.26 5.70 10.35
CA VAL A 90 -4.60 5.09 10.33
C VAL A 90 -5.10 4.81 11.75
N VAL A 91 -4.27 4.26 12.63
CA VAL A 91 -4.63 4.01 14.04
C VAL A 91 -4.96 5.31 14.75
N ALA A 92 -4.11 6.34 14.63
CA ALA A 92 -4.35 7.66 15.21
C ALA A 92 -5.67 8.27 14.69
N TRP A 93 -5.99 8.05 13.41
CA TRP A 93 -7.23 8.53 12.83
C TRP A 93 -8.45 7.86 13.48
N PHE A 94 -8.41 6.53 13.64
CA PHE A 94 -9.47 5.81 14.35
C PHE A 94 -9.58 6.25 15.81
N LEU A 95 -8.48 6.43 16.53
CA LEU A 95 -8.52 6.88 17.92
C LEU A 95 -9.19 8.26 18.09
N VAL A 96 -9.14 9.12 17.07
CA VAL A 96 -9.80 10.43 17.08
C VAL A 96 -11.26 10.36 16.66
N TYR A 97 -11.59 9.61 15.61
CA TYR A 97 -12.92 9.67 14.97
C TYR A 97 -13.82 8.47 15.24
N SER A 98 -13.26 7.31 15.55
CA SER A 98 -14.00 6.08 15.88
C SER A 98 -13.17 5.16 16.78
N PRO A 99 -12.94 5.54 18.05
CA PRO A 99 -12.10 4.74 18.95
C PRO A 99 -12.73 3.39 19.29
N ALA A 100 -14.07 3.31 19.31
CA ALA A 100 -14.80 2.08 19.60
C ALA A 100 -14.54 0.98 18.54
N ALA A 101 -14.37 1.35 17.28
CA ALA A 101 -14.13 0.41 16.17
C ALA A 101 -12.84 -0.42 16.31
N LEU A 102 -11.87 0.04 17.10
CA LEU A 102 -10.63 -0.70 17.36
C LEU A 102 -10.69 -1.60 18.60
N THR A 103 -11.77 -1.56 19.37
CA THR A 103 -11.94 -2.40 20.56
C THR A 103 -12.46 -3.80 20.18
N PRO A 104 -12.15 -4.86 20.96
CA PRO A 104 -12.73 -6.17 20.74
C PRO A 104 -14.26 -6.15 20.72
N SER A 105 -14.87 -5.37 21.62
CA SER A 105 -16.33 -5.19 21.68
C SER A 105 -16.90 -4.50 20.43
N GLY A 106 -16.23 -3.47 19.91
CA GLY A 106 -16.68 -2.77 18.70
C GLY A 106 -16.56 -3.64 17.46
N LEU A 107 -15.47 -4.41 17.35
CA LEU A 107 -15.30 -5.38 16.28
C LEU A 107 -16.39 -6.45 16.33
N LEU A 108 -16.62 -7.07 17.49
CA LEU A 108 -17.61 -8.14 17.66
C LEU A 108 -19.07 -7.65 17.55
N ALA A 109 -19.31 -6.34 17.67
CA ALA A 109 -20.63 -5.74 17.43
C ALA A 109 -20.99 -5.68 15.93
N MET A 110 -20.02 -5.88 15.03
CA MET A 110 -20.29 -5.89 13.59
C MET A 110 -21.15 -7.11 13.20
N PRO A 111 -22.05 -6.95 12.20
CA PRO A 111 -22.76 -8.08 11.60
C PRO A 111 -21.82 -9.22 11.23
N VAL A 112 -22.22 -10.47 11.52
CA VAL A 112 -21.39 -11.67 11.30
C VAL A 112 -20.85 -11.77 9.88
N TRP A 113 -21.64 -11.39 8.87
CA TRP A 113 -21.19 -11.42 7.48
C TRP A 113 -20.00 -10.48 7.22
N ARG A 114 -19.92 -9.32 7.91
CA ARG A 114 -18.78 -8.39 7.81
C ARG A 114 -17.52 -8.99 8.42
N LEU A 115 -17.67 -9.67 9.56
CA LEU A 115 -16.57 -10.37 10.22
C LEU A 115 -15.99 -11.47 9.32
N VAL A 116 -16.86 -12.34 8.81
CA VAL A 116 -16.45 -13.47 7.95
C VAL A 116 -15.83 -12.97 6.65
N LEU A 117 -16.51 -12.06 5.95
CA LEU A 117 -16.02 -11.55 4.66
C LEU A 117 -14.75 -10.71 4.85
N GLY A 118 -14.73 -9.83 5.84
CA GLY A 118 -13.58 -8.96 6.14
C GLY A 118 -12.34 -9.77 6.52
N ALA A 119 -12.47 -10.75 7.40
CA ALA A 119 -11.38 -11.65 7.76
C ALA A 119 -10.90 -12.48 6.58
N THR A 120 -11.83 -13.02 5.77
CA THR A 120 -11.49 -13.80 4.57
C THR A 120 -10.70 -12.96 3.56
N MET A 121 -11.17 -11.74 3.27
CA MET A 121 -10.47 -10.81 2.38
C MET A 121 -9.09 -10.44 2.92
N GLY A 122 -8.97 -10.20 4.23
CA GLY A 122 -7.68 -9.97 4.88
C GLY A 122 -6.72 -11.14 4.71
N LEU A 123 -7.16 -12.36 5.01
CA LEU A 123 -6.34 -13.58 4.90
C LEU A 123 -5.92 -13.86 3.45
N LEU A 124 -6.82 -13.75 2.50
CA LEU A 124 -6.51 -13.90 1.08
C LEU A 124 -5.52 -12.83 0.62
N GLY A 125 -5.72 -11.58 1.03
CA GLY A 125 -4.84 -10.47 0.69
C GLY A 125 -3.41 -10.66 1.22
N GLN A 126 -3.28 -11.09 2.47
CA GLN A 126 -1.98 -11.42 3.06
C GLN A 126 -1.34 -12.64 2.40
N SER A 127 -2.13 -13.66 2.05
CA SER A 127 -1.63 -14.86 1.35
C SER A 127 -1.05 -14.52 -0.02
N LEU A 128 -1.69 -13.62 -0.78
CA LEU A 128 -1.15 -13.11 -2.04
C LEU A 128 0.18 -12.38 -1.81
N ASN A 129 0.24 -11.46 -0.85
CA ASN A 129 1.46 -10.71 -0.57
C ASN A 129 2.61 -11.62 -0.13
N ALA A 130 2.35 -12.56 0.78
CA ALA A 130 3.33 -13.56 1.23
C ALA A 130 3.81 -14.45 0.06
N GLY A 131 2.89 -14.87 -0.82
CA GLY A 131 3.19 -15.66 -1.99
C GLY A 131 4.18 -14.98 -2.94
N ILE A 132 4.10 -13.66 -3.10
CA ILE A 132 5.04 -12.92 -3.96
C ILE A 132 6.44 -12.93 -3.38
N TYR A 133 6.58 -12.70 -2.07
CA TYR A 133 7.88 -12.80 -1.41
C TYR A 133 8.47 -14.20 -1.55
N ALA A 134 7.66 -15.24 -1.42
CA ALA A 134 8.09 -16.62 -1.63
C ALA A 134 8.49 -16.89 -3.09
N ALA A 135 7.79 -16.30 -4.06
CA ALA A 135 7.97 -16.56 -5.48
C ALA A 135 9.16 -15.82 -6.12
N ILE A 136 9.32 -14.51 -5.84
CA ILE A 136 10.31 -13.65 -6.52
C ILE A 136 11.33 -13.01 -5.56
N GLY A 137 11.20 -13.27 -4.26
CA GLY A 137 12.11 -12.77 -3.24
C GLY A 137 12.11 -11.25 -3.08
N ARG A 138 12.99 -10.75 -2.21
CA ARG A 138 13.12 -9.32 -1.92
C ARG A 138 13.44 -8.50 -3.17
N ASN A 139 14.42 -8.93 -3.97
CA ASN A 139 14.86 -8.14 -5.12
C ASN A 139 13.77 -8.07 -6.20
N GLY A 140 12.97 -9.12 -6.38
CA GLY A 140 11.79 -9.06 -7.25
C GLY A 140 10.73 -8.07 -6.75
N VAL A 141 10.48 -8.04 -5.43
CA VAL A 141 9.51 -7.12 -4.81
C VAL A 141 9.97 -5.67 -4.81
N TYR A 142 11.26 -5.42 -4.53
CA TYR A 142 11.81 -4.10 -4.29
C TYR A 142 12.66 -3.59 -5.45
N TYR A 143 12.08 -3.63 -6.64
CA TYR A 143 12.58 -2.98 -7.86
C TYR A 143 14.02 -3.36 -8.23
N GLY A 144 14.42 -4.62 -7.99
CA GLY A 144 15.73 -5.13 -8.37
C GLY A 144 16.05 -4.93 -9.85
N ASN A 145 15.03 -5.04 -10.72
CA ASN A 145 15.16 -4.76 -12.14
C ASN A 145 15.60 -3.31 -12.42
N CYS A 146 15.10 -2.35 -11.62
CA CYS A 146 15.44 -0.94 -11.75
C CYS A 146 16.82 -0.63 -11.17
N PHE A 147 17.26 -1.38 -10.15
CA PHE A 147 18.54 -1.15 -9.49
C PHE A 147 19.70 -2.01 -10.04
N GLY A 148 19.43 -2.89 -11.01
CA GLY A 148 20.41 -3.83 -11.55
C GLY A 148 20.76 -4.98 -10.59
N ALA A 149 19.88 -5.27 -9.61
CA ALA A 149 20.06 -6.38 -8.69
C ALA A 149 19.84 -7.72 -9.40
N PRO A 150 20.49 -8.81 -8.96
CA PRO A 150 20.16 -10.14 -9.43
C PRO A 150 18.68 -10.46 -9.17
N LEU A 151 17.98 -10.87 -10.22
CA LEU A 151 16.60 -11.30 -10.16
C LEU A 151 16.53 -12.82 -10.22
N GLY A 152 15.58 -13.39 -9.48
CA GLY A 152 15.21 -14.79 -9.64
C GLY A 152 14.54 -15.04 -11.01
N PRO A 153 14.32 -16.30 -11.38
CA PRO A 153 13.58 -16.63 -12.60
C PRO A 153 12.15 -16.08 -12.53
N TRP A 154 11.58 -15.78 -13.69
CA TRP A 154 10.17 -15.45 -13.80
C TRP A 154 9.32 -16.59 -13.25
N CYS A 155 8.44 -16.28 -12.31
CA CYS A 155 7.58 -17.27 -11.67
C CYS A 155 6.22 -17.34 -12.39
N SER A 156 5.81 -18.54 -12.78
CA SER A 156 4.48 -18.84 -13.32
C SER A 156 3.56 -19.53 -12.32
N GLY A 157 4.04 -19.81 -11.11
CA GLY A 157 3.28 -20.41 -10.02
C GLY A 157 2.49 -19.38 -9.20
N PHE A 158 1.95 -19.80 -8.05
CA PHE A 158 1.23 -18.87 -7.17
C PHE A 158 2.12 -17.71 -6.70
N PRO A 159 1.61 -16.47 -6.65
CA PRO A 159 0.26 -16.03 -7.02
C PRO A 159 0.09 -15.57 -8.48
N PHE A 160 1.13 -15.70 -9.31
CA PHE A 160 1.13 -15.26 -10.71
C PHE A 160 0.29 -16.14 -11.64
N ASN A 161 -0.03 -17.38 -11.24
CA ASN A 161 -0.90 -18.29 -12.00
C ASN A 161 -2.40 -17.93 -11.92
N ILE A 162 -2.80 -16.97 -11.08
CA ILE A 162 -4.23 -16.60 -10.93
C ILE A 162 -4.66 -15.79 -12.17
N PRO A 163 -5.78 -16.13 -12.82
CA PRO A 163 -6.19 -15.44 -14.05
C PRO A 163 -6.54 -13.96 -13.82
N GLY A 164 -6.37 -13.16 -14.87
CA GLY A 164 -6.82 -11.77 -14.93
C GLY A 164 -5.92 -10.79 -14.17
N VAL A 165 -6.55 -9.78 -13.55
CA VAL A 165 -5.82 -8.70 -12.88
C VAL A 165 -5.08 -9.19 -11.63
N VAL A 166 -5.60 -10.23 -10.97
CA VAL A 166 -5.01 -10.75 -9.73
C VAL A 166 -3.64 -11.34 -9.97
N GLY A 167 -3.45 -12.27 -10.93
CA GLY A 167 -2.11 -12.81 -11.20
C GLY A 167 -1.19 -11.84 -11.92
N ARG A 168 -1.74 -10.83 -12.61
CA ARG A 168 -0.94 -9.75 -13.22
C ARG A 168 -0.35 -8.81 -12.18
N HIS A 169 -1.13 -8.48 -11.14
CA HIS A 169 -0.77 -7.56 -10.06
C HIS A 169 -1.13 -8.14 -8.69
N PRO A 170 -0.50 -9.26 -8.28
CA PRO A 170 -0.93 -9.97 -7.07
C PRO A 170 -0.67 -9.16 -5.81
N GLN A 171 0.36 -8.29 -5.82
CA GLN A 171 0.70 -7.47 -4.67
C GLN A 171 -0.38 -6.40 -4.44
N TYR A 172 -0.74 -5.68 -5.49
CA TYR A 172 -1.76 -4.64 -5.41
C TYR A 172 -3.12 -5.25 -5.11
N SER A 173 -3.46 -6.37 -5.74
CA SER A 173 -4.69 -7.11 -5.42
C SER A 173 -4.73 -7.56 -3.96
N GLY A 174 -3.60 -8.06 -3.44
CA GLY A 174 -3.47 -8.47 -2.05
C GLY A 174 -3.64 -7.30 -1.07
N VAL A 175 -3.08 -6.13 -1.39
CA VAL A 175 -3.29 -4.92 -0.58
C VAL A 175 -4.73 -4.45 -0.64
N LEU A 176 -5.37 -4.40 -1.81
CA LEU A 176 -6.77 -3.97 -1.93
C LEU A 176 -7.71 -4.90 -1.17
N LEU A 177 -7.51 -6.22 -1.24
CA LEU A 177 -8.26 -7.19 -0.45
C LEU A 177 -8.08 -6.94 1.05
N SER A 178 -6.84 -6.70 1.50
CA SER A 178 -6.57 -6.40 2.91
C SER A 178 -7.20 -5.08 3.36
N LEU A 179 -7.16 -4.05 2.51
CA LEU A 179 -7.74 -2.74 2.77
C LEU A 179 -9.26 -2.81 2.94
N TRP A 180 -9.95 -3.39 1.96
CA TRP A 180 -11.41 -3.53 2.00
C TRP A 180 -11.86 -4.52 3.07
N GLY A 181 -11.04 -5.56 3.37
CA GLY A 181 -11.23 -6.40 4.53
C GLY A 181 -11.19 -5.60 5.84
N GLY A 182 -10.21 -4.71 5.99
CA GLY A 182 -10.12 -3.77 7.11
C GLY A 182 -11.36 -2.87 7.21
N VAL A 183 -11.80 -2.26 6.10
CA VAL A 183 -13.04 -1.44 6.07
C VAL A 183 -14.26 -2.23 6.53
N LEU A 184 -14.41 -3.48 6.08
CA LEU A 184 -15.52 -4.32 6.53
C LEU A 184 -15.47 -4.58 8.03
N LEU A 185 -14.28 -4.74 8.61
CA LEU A 185 -14.10 -5.00 10.03
C LEU A 185 -14.24 -3.77 10.92
N THR A 186 -13.89 -2.56 10.42
CA THR A 186 -13.75 -1.38 11.29
C THR A 186 -14.65 -0.19 10.93
N ALA A 187 -15.34 -0.18 9.79
CA ALA A 187 -16.22 0.94 9.44
C ALA A 187 -17.57 0.87 10.17
N ASP A 188 -17.62 1.41 11.39
CA ASP A 188 -18.87 1.72 12.09
C ASP A 188 -19.47 3.06 11.62
N ASP A 189 -20.58 3.49 12.23
CA ASP A 189 -21.28 4.71 11.85
C ASP A 189 -20.40 5.95 11.99
N ALA A 190 -19.59 6.02 13.06
CA ALA A 190 -18.69 7.13 13.32
C ALA A 190 -17.55 7.20 12.29
N ALA A 191 -16.89 6.07 12.00
CA ALA A 191 -15.85 5.98 10.99
C ALA A 191 -16.40 6.28 9.59
N THR A 192 -17.63 5.84 9.30
CA THR A 192 -18.30 6.11 8.02
C THR A 192 -18.62 7.59 7.86
N ALA A 193 -19.17 8.22 8.89
CA ALA A 193 -19.47 9.66 8.90
C ALA A 193 -18.20 10.52 8.76
N ALA A 194 -17.08 10.07 9.35
CA ALA A 194 -15.78 10.73 9.23
C ALA A 194 -15.07 10.47 7.89
N GLY A 195 -15.59 9.58 7.04
CA GLY A 195 -15.12 9.40 5.67
C GLY A 195 -14.18 8.21 5.43
N PHE A 196 -14.13 7.22 6.34
CA PHE A 196 -13.19 6.10 6.22
C PHE A 196 -13.34 5.29 4.92
N PRO A 197 -14.56 4.93 4.46
CA PRO A 197 -14.72 4.25 3.17
C PRO A 197 -14.20 5.07 1.98
N GLN A 198 -14.34 6.40 2.01
CA GLN A 198 -13.87 7.32 0.98
C GLN A 198 -12.34 7.34 0.92
N PHE A 199 -11.66 7.26 2.07
CA PHE A 199 -10.21 7.07 2.10
C PHE A 199 -9.80 5.73 1.50
N ALA A 200 -10.56 4.66 1.71
CA ALA A 200 -10.28 3.37 1.08
C ALA A 200 -10.47 3.41 -0.45
N VAL A 201 -11.45 4.15 -0.95
CA VAL A 201 -11.61 4.41 -2.39
C VAL A 201 -10.40 5.18 -2.94
N LEU A 202 -10.02 6.29 -2.30
CA LEU A 202 -8.85 7.08 -2.71
C LEU A 202 -7.57 6.24 -2.71
N TRP A 203 -7.37 5.44 -1.67
CA TRP A 203 -6.23 4.55 -1.56
C TRP A 203 -6.24 3.45 -2.64
N SER A 204 -7.43 2.95 -2.99
CA SER A 204 -7.57 2.03 -4.12
C SER A 204 -7.16 2.67 -5.44
N ILE A 205 -7.54 3.94 -5.66
CA ILE A 205 -7.13 4.70 -6.85
C ILE A 205 -5.60 4.82 -6.91
N PHE A 206 -4.92 5.11 -5.79
CA PHE A 206 -3.46 5.17 -5.79
C PHE A 206 -2.81 3.86 -6.25
N TYR A 207 -3.30 2.71 -5.77
CA TYR A 207 -2.80 1.40 -6.22
C TYR A 207 -3.10 1.10 -7.69
N VAL A 208 -4.28 1.50 -8.18
CA VAL A 208 -4.62 1.36 -9.62
C VAL A 208 -3.67 2.20 -10.47
N LEU A 209 -3.42 3.45 -10.09
CA LEU A 209 -2.50 4.34 -10.82
C LEU A 209 -1.06 3.81 -10.80
N THR A 210 -0.55 3.36 -9.65
CA THR A 210 0.76 2.71 -9.56
C THR A 210 0.84 1.48 -10.46
N GLY A 211 -0.22 0.65 -10.48
CA GLY A 211 -0.28 -0.53 -11.33
C GLY A 211 -0.36 -0.24 -12.82
N ILE A 212 -0.96 0.88 -13.24
CA ILE A 212 -0.96 1.33 -14.64
C ILE A 212 0.43 1.83 -15.04
N GLN A 213 1.05 2.67 -14.20
CA GLN A 213 2.41 3.19 -14.43
C GLN A 213 3.41 2.06 -14.69
N GLU A 214 3.40 1.04 -13.83
CA GLU A 214 4.32 -0.10 -13.93
C GLU A 214 4.15 -0.90 -15.24
N GLN A 215 2.92 -0.95 -15.79
CA GLN A 215 2.63 -1.70 -17.02
C GLN A 215 3.07 -1.00 -18.29
N THR A 216 2.90 0.31 -18.36
CA THR A 216 3.25 1.08 -19.56
C THR A 216 4.74 0.94 -19.85
N GLU A 217 5.59 1.08 -18.84
CA GLU A 217 7.04 0.94 -19.05
C GLU A 217 7.51 -0.50 -19.30
N SER A 218 6.84 -1.52 -18.75
CA SER A 218 7.18 -2.93 -19.05
C SER A 218 7.06 -3.20 -20.55
N LYS A 219 6.05 -2.62 -21.20
CA LYS A 219 5.86 -2.71 -22.66
C LYS A 219 6.93 -1.94 -23.42
N ASP A 220 7.26 -0.73 -22.98
CA ASP A 220 8.25 0.12 -23.65
C ASP A 220 9.66 -0.48 -23.58
N ARG A 221 10.06 -1.03 -22.43
CA ARG A 221 11.35 -1.73 -22.28
C ARG A 221 11.40 -3.03 -23.07
N GLY A 222 10.30 -3.78 -23.12
CA GLY A 222 10.18 -4.99 -23.93
C GLY A 222 10.20 -4.72 -25.44
N ALA A 223 9.73 -3.54 -25.87
CA ALA A 223 9.84 -3.08 -27.26
C ALA A 223 11.28 -2.63 -27.58
N ALA A 224 11.92 -1.88 -26.67
CA ALA A 224 13.30 -1.41 -26.84
C ALA A 224 14.33 -2.55 -26.90
N SER A 225 14.16 -3.62 -26.10
CA SER A 225 15.08 -4.77 -26.12
C SER A 225 14.90 -5.68 -27.35
N LYS A 226 13.79 -5.56 -28.08
CA LYS A 226 13.56 -6.28 -29.34
C LYS A 226 14.05 -5.49 -30.56
N ALA A 227 14.42 -4.23 -30.37
CA ALA A 227 14.92 -3.33 -31.40
C ALA A 227 16.47 -3.22 -31.41
N GLN A 228 17.15 -3.94 -30.51
CA GLN A 228 18.60 -4.12 -30.45
C GLN A 228 18.96 -5.54 -30.86
#